data_AF-A0A8T0BTU0-F1
#
_entry.id   AF-A0A8T0BTU0-F1
#
_cell.length_a   1.000
_cell.length_b   1.000
_cell.length_c   1.000
_cell.angle_alpha   90.00
_cell.angle_beta   90.00
_cell.angle_gamma   90.00
#
_symmetry.space_group_name_H-M   'P 1'
#
loop_
_entity.id
_entity.type
_entity.pdbx_description
1 polymer ?
#
loop_
_entity_poly.entity_id
_entity_poly.type
_entity_poly.pdbx_seq_one_letter_code
_entity_poly.pdbx_strand_id
1 'polypeptide(L)'
;MNIRTAGCVLFRSRCLTRDVLTAVRHINDQTVPDPEKTRFIPAPTSKYDWIGPPDRLSNLRPIIYHIPENETQLEMKLRHLRQETEDWNHDFWTRQNITFGKEKEKYIQSQLKAKGLSERDENGRKRNLTSEDMAAFYKRFLDKNYMKHSAYNKEWYRRNFTITALMARVTLYNFLKTITGQRRSKGKPNTMSK
;
A
#
# COMPACT_ATOMS: atom_id res chain seq x y z
N MET A 1 7.66 40.24 -3.24
CA MET A 1 8.03 39.04 -4.03
C MET A 1 9.21 38.37 -3.35
N ASN A 2 9.01 37.20 -2.74
CA ASN A 2 10.05 36.19 -2.56
C ASN A 2 9.40 34.94 -1.95
N ILE A 3 9.06 33.98 -2.82
CA ILE A 3 8.54 32.66 -2.44
C ILE A 3 9.76 31.81 -2.12
N ARG A 4 9.89 31.41 -0.85
CA ARG A 4 10.87 30.41 -0.43
C ARG A 4 10.38 29.03 -0.88
N THR A 5 11.04 28.50 -1.89
CA THR A 5 10.93 27.09 -2.31
C THR A 5 11.45 26.19 -1.19
N ALA A 6 10.55 25.61 -0.40
CA ALA A 6 10.89 24.51 0.48
C ALA A 6 10.79 23.20 -0.31
N GLY A 7 11.96 22.67 -0.70
CA GLY A 7 12.07 21.35 -1.31
C GLY A 7 11.56 20.27 -0.36
N CYS A 8 10.50 19.58 -0.75
CA CYS A 8 10.01 18.40 -0.07
C CYS A 8 10.98 17.24 -0.30
N VAL A 9 11.86 16.99 0.66
CA VAL A 9 12.81 15.87 0.60
C VAL A 9 12.06 14.59 0.97
N LEU A 10 11.59 13.86 -0.04
CA LEU A 10 11.10 12.49 0.11
C LEU A 10 12.29 11.56 0.35
N PHE A 11 12.68 11.35 1.61
CA PHE A 11 13.54 10.23 1.99
C PHE A 11 12.73 8.92 1.90
N ARG A 12 12.68 8.34 0.70
CA ARG A 12 12.29 6.93 0.51
C ARG A 12 13.50 6.06 0.85
N SER A 13 13.63 5.64 2.10
CA SER A 13 14.55 4.56 2.45
C SER A 13 14.04 3.25 1.87
N ARG A 14 14.44 2.95 0.63
CA ARG A 14 14.25 1.63 0.01
C ARG A 14 15.32 0.69 0.55
N CYS A 15 15.01 -0.08 1.58
CA CYS A 15 15.82 -1.25 1.92
C CYS A 15 15.14 -2.50 1.35
N LEU A 16 15.28 -2.71 0.04
CA LEU A 16 14.89 -3.97 -0.60
C LEU A 16 16.04 -4.97 -0.42
N THR A 17 15.76 -6.12 0.19
CA THR A 17 16.75 -7.20 0.29
C THR A 17 17.09 -7.76 -1.09
N ARG A 18 18.32 -8.27 -1.24
CA ARG A 18 18.90 -8.77 -2.51
C ARG A 18 18.04 -9.84 -3.21
N ASP A 19 17.26 -10.61 -2.44
CA ASP A 19 16.35 -11.63 -2.95
C ASP A 19 15.11 -11.06 -3.65
N VAL A 20 14.63 -9.89 -3.21
CA VAL A 20 13.49 -9.18 -3.84
C VAL A 20 13.90 -8.62 -5.19
N LEU A 21 15.12 -8.08 -5.30
CA LEU A 21 15.68 -7.57 -6.55
C LEU A 21 15.79 -8.64 -7.63
N THR A 22 16.13 -9.87 -7.25
CA THR A 22 16.28 -11.00 -8.18
C THR A 22 14.92 -11.53 -8.65
N ALA A 23 13.90 -11.50 -7.80
CA ALA A 23 12.53 -11.86 -8.16
C ALA A 23 11.88 -10.86 -9.13
N VAL A 24 12.16 -9.57 -8.96
CA VAL A 24 11.69 -8.49 -9.85
C VAL A 24 12.23 -8.65 -11.27
N ARG A 25 13.47 -9.17 -11.43
CA ARG A 25 14.08 -9.39 -12.75
C ARG A 25 13.36 -10.47 -13.59
N HIS A 26 12.83 -11.51 -12.96
CA HIS A 26 12.19 -12.62 -13.67
C HIS A 26 10.76 -12.31 -14.16
N ILE A 27 10.13 -11.27 -13.61
CA ILE A 27 8.79 -10.78 -14.04
C ILE A 27 8.92 -9.79 -15.20
N ASN A 28 10.13 -9.27 -15.46
CA ASN A 28 10.36 -8.08 -16.28
C ASN A 28 10.48 -8.31 -17.79
N ASP A 29 10.08 -9.48 -18.31
CA ASP A 29 10.00 -9.71 -19.77
C ASP A 29 8.76 -9.06 -20.42
N GLN A 30 8.15 -8.11 -19.70
CA GLN A 30 7.18 -7.16 -20.21
C GLN A 30 7.73 -5.75 -19.93
N THR A 31 8.36 -5.15 -20.94
CA THR A 31 8.64 -3.70 -21.11
C THR A 31 8.79 -2.90 -19.82
N VAL A 32 10.04 -2.61 -19.43
CA VAL A 32 10.39 -1.69 -18.34
C VAL A 32 9.68 -0.34 -18.57
N PRO A 33 8.68 0.05 -17.76
CA PRO A 33 8.10 1.37 -17.86
C PRO A 33 9.08 2.36 -17.22
N ASP A 34 9.33 3.44 -17.93
CA ASP A 34 10.03 4.63 -17.44
C ASP A 34 9.57 4.99 -16.01
N PRO A 35 10.47 5.03 -15.01
CA PRO A 35 10.12 5.33 -13.61
C PRO A 35 9.56 6.75 -13.40
N GLU A 36 9.60 7.62 -14.42
CA GLU A 36 8.96 8.93 -14.40
C GLU A 36 7.48 8.91 -14.80
N LYS A 37 7.02 7.95 -15.63
CA LYS A 37 5.68 7.98 -16.24
C LYS A 37 4.50 7.50 -15.37
N THR A 38 4.71 7.15 -14.10
CA THR A 38 3.63 6.57 -13.26
C THR A 38 3.56 7.13 -11.84
N ARG A 39 4.11 8.32 -11.58
CA ARG A 39 3.84 8.98 -10.29
C ARG A 39 2.49 9.69 -10.40
N PHE A 40 1.45 9.01 -9.95
CA PHE A 40 0.18 9.66 -9.66
C PHE A 40 0.41 10.67 -8.54
N ILE A 41 0.43 11.95 -8.88
CA ILE A 41 0.67 13.06 -7.94
C ILE A 41 -0.63 13.88 -7.86
N PRO A 42 -1.26 13.97 -6.69
CA PRO A 42 -2.45 14.79 -6.53
C PRO A 42 -2.12 16.28 -6.66
N ALA A 43 -3.12 17.09 -7.00
CA ALA A 43 -2.98 18.54 -7.00
C ALA A 43 -2.54 19.03 -5.60
N PRO A 44 -1.61 20.01 -5.51
CA PRO A 44 -1.09 20.51 -4.23
C PRO A 44 -2.16 21.01 -3.24
N THR A 45 -3.34 21.36 -3.73
CA THR A 45 -4.45 21.96 -2.97
C THR A 45 -5.56 20.98 -2.62
N SER A 46 -5.39 19.68 -2.85
CA SER A 46 -6.47 18.75 -2.57
C SER A 46 -6.74 18.60 -1.07
N LYS A 47 -8.02 18.66 -0.73
CA LYS A 47 -8.55 18.57 0.64
C LYS A 47 -8.80 17.14 1.12
N TYR A 48 -8.69 16.15 0.23
CA TYR A 48 -9.07 14.77 0.51
C TYR A 48 -7.91 13.81 0.26
N ASP A 49 -7.93 12.67 0.95
CA ASP A 49 -7.01 11.56 0.70
C ASP A 49 -7.20 11.05 -0.73
N TRP A 50 -6.10 10.73 -1.39
CA TRP A 50 -6.12 10.21 -2.76
C TRP A 50 -5.81 8.74 -2.79
N ILE A 51 -6.58 8.01 -3.61
CA ILE A 51 -6.42 6.58 -3.82
C ILE A 51 -5.93 6.37 -5.24
N GLY A 52 -4.73 5.79 -5.38
CA GLY A 52 -4.10 5.52 -6.66
C GLY A 52 -4.69 4.31 -7.41
N PRO A 53 -4.18 4.06 -8.63
CA PRO A 53 -4.46 2.81 -9.35
C PRO A 53 -3.90 1.60 -8.58
N PRO A 54 -4.41 0.38 -8.81
CA PRO A 54 -3.85 -0.83 -8.22
C PRO A 54 -2.37 -0.99 -8.55
N ASP A 55 -1.56 -1.27 -7.53
CA ASP A 55 -0.15 -1.58 -7.69
C ASP A 55 0.04 -2.95 -8.37
N ARG A 56 1.05 -3.06 -9.23
CA ARG A 56 1.26 -4.24 -10.09
C ARG A 56 1.70 -5.48 -9.31
N LEU A 57 2.33 -5.32 -8.16
CA LEU A 57 2.90 -6.43 -7.40
C LEU A 57 2.02 -6.82 -6.23
N SER A 58 1.62 -5.85 -5.41
CA SER A 58 0.76 -6.09 -4.24
C SER A 58 -0.72 -6.19 -4.59
N ASN A 59 -1.16 -5.66 -5.74
CA ASN A 59 -2.56 -5.42 -6.11
C ASN A 59 -3.32 -4.43 -5.19
N LEU A 60 -2.63 -3.81 -4.23
CA LEU A 60 -3.21 -2.83 -3.33
C LEU A 60 -3.17 -1.43 -3.95
N ARG A 61 -4.09 -0.56 -3.53
CA ARG A 61 -4.16 0.83 -4.02
C ARG A 61 -3.38 1.73 -3.07
N PRO A 62 -2.30 2.39 -3.53
CA PRO A 62 -1.54 3.29 -2.68
C PRO A 62 -2.39 4.51 -2.31
N ILE A 63 -2.26 4.98 -1.06
CA ILE A 63 -2.99 6.13 -0.55
C ILE A 63 -2.00 7.28 -0.32
N ILE A 64 -2.35 8.47 -0.82
CA ILE A 64 -1.65 9.71 -0.50
C ILE A 64 -2.55 10.50 0.45
N TYR A 65 -2.17 10.53 1.71
CA TYR A 65 -2.93 11.21 2.76
C TYR A 65 -2.85 12.73 2.60
N HIS A 66 -3.99 13.39 2.73
CA HIS A 66 -4.06 14.84 2.81
C HIS A 66 -3.39 15.34 4.10
N ILE A 67 -2.62 16.41 3.97
CA ILE A 67 -2.00 17.12 5.10
C ILE A 67 -2.73 18.46 5.26
N PRO A 68 -3.52 18.65 6.33
CA PRO A 68 -4.21 19.91 6.56
C PRO A 68 -3.22 21.01 6.98
N GLU A 69 -3.52 22.26 6.62
CA GLU A 69 -2.63 23.41 6.90
C GLU A 69 -2.30 23.60 8.38
N ASN A 70 -3.26 23.31 9.27
CA ASN A 70 -3.12 23.46 10.72
C ASN A 70 -3.16 22.09 11.42
N GLU A 71 -2.41 21.12 10.89
CA GLU A 71 -2.35 19.76 11.44
C GLU A 71 -1.87 19.77 12.89
N THR A 72 -2.66 19.19 13.78
CA THR A 72 -2.27 19.00 15.18
C THR A 72 -1.31 17.81 15.31
N GLN A 73 -0.50 17.78 16.37
CA GLN A 73 0.42 16.66 16.63
C GLN A 73 -0.30 15.30 16.70
N LEU A 74 -1.55 15.29 17.18
CA LEU A 74 -2.35 14.07 17.26
C LEU A 74 -2.85 13.60 15.89
N GLU A 75 -3.26 14.53 15.02
CA GLU A 75 -3.64 14.25 13.62
C GLU A 75 -2.44 13.78 12.80
N MET A 76 -1.28 14.44 12.97
CA MET A 76 -0.02 14.04 12.34
C MET A 76 0.37 12.61 12.74
N LYS A 77 0.31 12.29 14.05
CA LYS A 77 0.56 10.93 14.56
C LYS A 77 -0.40 9.91 13.95
N LEU A 78 -1.68 10.25 13.83
CA LEU A 78 -2.67 9.39 13.19
C LEU A 78 -2.37 9.17 11.71
N ARG A 79 -1.99 10.22 10.97
CA ARG A 79 -1.62 10.12 9.55
C ARG A 79 -0.39 9.22 9.36
N HIS A 80 0.67 9.43 10.13
CA HIS A 80 1.86 8.58 10.06
C HIS A 80 1.56 7.11 10.40
N LEU A 81 0.79 6.84 11.47
CA LEU A 81 0.42 5.47 11.82
C LEU A 81 -0.37 4.76 10.71
N ARG A 82 -1.28 5.49 10.03
CA ARG A 82 -2.02 4.97 8.88
C ARG A 82 -1.08 4.66 7.71
N GLN A 83 -0.18 5.58 7.39
CA GLN A 83 0.82 5.41 6.32
C GLN A 83 1.76 4.24 6.59
N GLU A 84 2.34 4.14 7.78
CA GLU A 84 3.20 3.02 8.18
C GLU A 84 2.47 1.67 8.13
N THR A 85 1.17 1.67 8.46
CA THR A 85 0.35 0.45 8.40
C THR A 85 0.07 0.04 6.95
N GLU A 86 -0.20 1.00 6.07
CA GLU A 86 -0.38 0.73 4.64
C GLU A 86 0.94 0.28 3.98
N ASP A 87 2.06 0.94 4.28
CA ASP A 87 3.37 0.53 3.76
C ASP A 87 3.73 -0.91 4.19
N TRP A 88 3.47 -1.24 5.45
CA TRP A 88 3.65 -2.61 5.98
C TRP A 88 2.75 -3.64 5.26
N ASN A 89 1.49 -3.28 5.02
CA ASN A 89 0.50 -4.10 4.32
C ASN A 89 0.94 -4.34 2.86
N HIS A 90 1.34 -3.27 2.18
CA HIS A 90 1.85 -3.29 0.82
C HIS A 90 3.07 -4.20 0.65
N ASP A 91 4.02 -4.09 1.56
CA ASP A 91 5.22 -4.93 1.61
C ASP A 91 4.89 -6.42 1.82
N PHE A 92 3.95 -6.72 2.72
CA PHE A 92 3.50 -8.08 2.95
C PHE A 92 2.89 -8.69 1.68
N TRP A 93 1.94 -8.01 1.05
CA TRP A 93 1.25 -8.50 -0.14
C TRP A 93 2.14 -8.56 -1.37
N THR A 94 3.08 -7.63 -1.52
CA THR A 94 4.11 -7.71 -2.57
C THR A 94 4.91 -9.00 -2.46
N ARG A 95 5.46 -9.30 -1.27
CA ARG A 95 6.23 -10.54 -1.04
C ARG A 95 5.37 -11.79 -1.21
N GLN A 96 4.13 -11.73 -0.73
CA GLN A 96 3.19 -12.85 -0.82
C GLN A 96 2.83 -13.17 -2.27
N ASN A 97 2.46 -12.17 -3.06
CA ASN A 97 2.06 -12.35 -4.45
C ASN A 97 3.21 -12.84 -5.32
N ILE A 98 4.43 -12.33 -5.10
CA ILE A 98 5.64 -12.84 -5.76
C ILE A 98 5.85 -14.33 -5.43
N THR A 99 5.75 -14.70 -4.16
CA THR A 99 5.95 -16.09 -3.71
C THR A 99 4.88 -17.01 -4.28
N PHE A 100 3.62 -16.59 -4.19
CA PHE A 100 2.47 -17.30 -4.73
C PHE A 100 2.60 -17.53 -6.24
N GLY A 101 2.94 -16.49 -7.00
CA GLY A 101 3.14 -16.59 -8.45
C GLY A 101 4.20 -17.63 -8.82
N LYS A 102 5.35 -17.60 -8.13
CA LYS A 102 6.43 -18.56 -8.33
C LYS A 102 6.03 -19.99 -7.99
N GLU A 103 5.39 -20.21 -6.84
CA GLU A 103 4.96 -21.56 -6.42
C GLU A 103 3.86 -22.11 -7.34
N LYS A 104 2.93 -21.24 -7.77
CA LYS A 104 1.88 -21.59 -8.71
C LYS A 104 2.44 -22.01 -10.06
N GLU A 105 3.40 -21.26 -10.60
CA GLU A 105 4.02 -21.61 -11.89
C GLU A 105 4.77 -22.94 -11.83
N LYS A 106 5.57 -23.16 -10.77
CA LYS A 106 6.24 -24.44 -10.54
C LYS A 106 5.25 -25.60 -10.45
N TYR A 107 4.14 -25.40 -9.75
CA TYR A 107 3.10 -26.42 -9.65
C TYR A 107 2.50 -26.74 -11.02
N ILE A 108 2.14 -25.72 -11.80
CA ILE A 108 1.59 -25.89 -13.15
C ILE A 108 2.57 -26.67 -14.04
N GLN A 109 3.84 -26.29 -14.05
CA GLN A 109 4.87 -27.00 -14.83
C GLN A 109 5.01 -28.46 -14.40
N SER A 110 5.02 -28.73 -13.09
CA SER A 110 5.14 -30.10 -12.58
C SER A 110 3.94 -30.98 -12.96
N GLN A 111 2.72 -30.44 -12.90
CA GLN A 111 1.50 -31.15 -13.26
C GLN A 111 1.39 -31.40 -14.76
N LEU A 112 1.75 -30.42 -15.58
CA LEU A 112 1.78 -30.59 -17.04
C LEU A 112 2.80 -31.67 -17.43
N LYS A 113 4.00 -31.63 -16.85
CA LYS A 113 5.04 -32.64 -17.07
C LYS A 113 4.59 -34.04 -16.62
N ALA A 114 3.92 -34.15 -15.46
CA ALA A 114 3.38 -35.43 -14.98
C ALA A 114 2.31 -36.01 -15.90
N LYS A 115 1.55 -35.15 -16.59
CA LYS A 115 0.56 -35.54 -17.60
C LYS A 115 1.16 -35.74 -19.01
N GLY A 116 2.48 -35.60 -19.16
CA GLY A 116 3.17 -35.69 -20.46
C GLY A 116 2.86 -34.54 -21.42
N LEU A 117 2.33 -33.42 -20.92
CA LEU A 117 1.96 -32.27 -21.73
C LEU A 117 3.06 -31.20 -21.70
N SER A 118 3.28 -30.54 -22.83
CA SER A 118 4.11 -29.33 -22.92
C SER A 118 3.39 -28.10 -22.36
N GLU A 119 4.13 -27.05 -22.00
CA GLU A 119 3.58 -25.82 -21.41
C GLU A 119 2.66 -25.04 -22.36
N ARG A 120 2.82 -25.22 -23.67
CA ARG A 120 2.01 -24.59 -24.70
C ARG A 120 1.25 -25.62 -25.50
N ASP A 121 0.04 -25.28 -25.89
CA ASP A 121 -0.74 -26.07 -26.84
C ASP A 121 -0.20 -25.93 -28.27
N GLU A 122 -0.83 -26.66 -29.19
CA GLU A 122 -0.48 -26.66 -30.62
C GLU A 122 -0.65 -25.25 -31.24
N ASN A 123 -1.49 -24.42 -30.65
CA ASN A 123 -1.76 -23.05 -31.07
C ASN A 123 -0.85 -22.02 -30.36
N GLY A 124 0.13 -22.48 -29.58
CA GLY A 124 1.08 -21.64 -28.85
C GLY A 124 0.51 -20.95 -27.59
N ARG A 125 -0.72 -21.24 -27.16
CA ARG A 125 -1.32 -20.69 -25.94
C ARG A 125 -0.81 -21.46 -24.71
N LYS A 126 -0.66 -20.76 -23.58
CA LYS A 126 -0.23 -21.39 -22.32
C LYS A 126 -1.33 -22.34 -21.84
N ARG A 127 -1.00 -23.62 -21.65
CA ARG A 127 -1.95 -24.60 -21.11
C ARG A 127 -2.24 -24.28 -19.65
N ASN A 128 -3.53 -24.36 -19.29
CA ASN A 128 -3.98 -24.21 -17.91
C ASN A 128 -4.40 -25.57 -17.36
N LEU A 129 -4.19 -25.77 -16.05
CA LEU A 129 -4.69 -26.94 -15.35
C LEU A 129 -6.20 -26.86 -15.13
N THR A 130 -6.82 -28.00 -14.82
CA THR A 130 -8.23 -28.04 -14.42
C THR A 130 -8.40 -27.34 -13.06
N SER A 131 -9.63 -26.93 -12.77
CA SER A 131 -9.98 -26.33 -11.47
C SER A 131 -9.69 -27.27 -10.30
N GLU A 132 -9.90 -28.57 -10.47
CA GLU A 132 -9.62 -29.60 -9.45
C GLU A 132 -8.12 -29.71 -9.14
N ASP A 133 -7.28 -29.78 -10.16
CA ASP A 133 -5.82 -29.81 -9.97
C ASP A 133 -5.33 -28.53 -9.26
N MET A 134 -5.90 -27.38 -9.63
CA MET A 134 -5.57 -26.09 -9.03
C MET A 134 -6.08 -25.96 -7.59
N ALA A 135 -7.22 -26.54 -7.26
CA ALA A 135 -7.75 -26.55 -5.90
C ALA A 135 -6.81 -27.27 -4.94
N ALA A 136 -6.20 -28.39 -5.37
CA ALA A 136 -5.20 -29.09 -4.60
C ALA A 136 -3.95 -28.22 -4.31
N PHE A 137 -3.52 -27.41 -5.28
CA PHE A 137 -2.45 -26.43 -5.06
C PHE A 137 -2.86 -25.36 -4.04
N TYR A 138 -4.03 -24.75 -4.20
CA TYR A 138 -4.49 -23.69 -3.30
C TYR A 138 -4.58 -24.17 -1.86
N LYS A 139 -5.15 -25.37 -1.64
CA LYS A 139 -5.20 -25.97 -0.31
C LYS A 139 -3.80 -26.12 0.29
N ARG A 140 -2.87 -26.76 -0.44
CA ARG A 140 -1.49 -26.98 0.04
C ARG A 140 -0.77 -25.67 0.32
N PHE A 141 -0.93 -24.66 -0.54
CA PHE A 141 -0.32 -23.35 -0.36
C PHE A 141 -0.84 -22.66 0.90
N LEU A 142 -2.15 -22.71 1.14
CA LEU A 142 -2.78 -22.14 2.34
C LEU A 142 -2.33 -22.87 3.61
N ASP A 143 -2.34 -24.20 3.61
CA ASP A 143 -1.89 -25.02 4.74
C ASP A 143 -0.43 -24.69 5.10
N LYS A 144 0.46 -24.64 4.09
CA LYS A 144 1.88 -24.30 4.26
C LYS A 144 2.10 -22.89 4.82
N ASN A 145 1.27 -21.93 4.43
CA ASN A 145 1.42 -20.52 4.82
C ASN A 145 0.50 -20.11 5.99
N TYR A 146 -0.20 -21.07 6.60
CA TYR A 146 -1.21 -20.80 7.62
C TYR A 146 -0.69 -19.93 8.76
N MET A 147 0.45 -20.31 9.36
CA MET A 147 1.04 -19.56 10.49
C MET A 147 1.45 -18.14 10.09
N LYS A 148 2.00 -17.97 8.88
CA LYS A 148 2.37 -16.66 8.34
C LYS A 148 1.15 -15.76 8.17
N HIS A 149 0.07 -16.29 7.60
CA HIS A 149 -1.17 -15.54 7.42
C HIS A 149 -1.87 -15.23 8.75
N SER A 150 -1.87 -16.16 9.70
CA SER A 150 -2.39 -15.93 11.04
C SER A 150 -1.64 -14.80 11.75
N ALA A 151 -0.30 -14.82 11.71
CA ALA A 151 0.53 -13.76 12.27
C ALA A 151 0.28 -12.40 11.61
N TYR A 152 0.18 -12.37 10.27
CA TYR A 152 -0.20 -11.17 9.52
C TYR A 152 -1.57 -10.64 9.95
N ASN A 153 -2.61 -11.49 10.00
CA ASN A 153 -3.95 -11.07 10.37
C ASN A 153 -3.99 -10.50 11.79
N LYS A 154 -3.31 -11.16 12.74
CA LYS A 154 -3.18 -10.67 14.11
C LYS A 154 -2.58 -9.27 14.16
N GLU A 155 -1.49 -9.04 13.44
CA GLU A 155 -0.82 -7.74 13.39
C GLU A 155 -1.66 -6.68 12.67
N TRP A 156 -2.33 -7.07 11.58
CA TRP A 156 -3.25 -6.22 10.83
C TRP A 156 -4.39 -5.70 11.72
N TYR A 157 -5.02 -6.60 12.49
CA TYR A 157 -6.07 -6.20 13.44
C TYR A 157 -5.52 -5.31 14.55
N ARG A 158 -4.35 -5.63 15.10
CA ARG A 158 -3.70 -4.82 16.15
C ARG A 158 -3.45 -3.39 15.68
N ARG A 159 -2.89 -3.22 14.47
CA ARG A 159 -2.64 -1.90 13.86
C ARG A 159 -3.93 -1.13 13.61
N ASN A 160 -4.91 -1.77 12.97
CA ASN A 160 -6.20 -1.14 12.67
C ASN A 160 -6.96 -0.74 13.95
N PHE A 161 -6.94 -1.57 14.99
CA PHE A 161 -7.54 -1.21 16.28
C PHE A 161 -6.85 0.00 16.91
N THR A 162 -5.51 0.05 16.86
CA THR A 162 -4.73 1.20 17.33
C THR A 162 -5.08 2.48 16.56
N ILE A 163 -5.21 2.38 15.24
CA ILE A 163 -5.65 3.48 14.38
C ILE A 163 -7.05 3.94 14.80
N THR A 164 -8.02 3.04 14.92
CA THR A 164 -9.40 3.36 15.34
C THR A 164 -9.45 4.06 16.70
N ALA A 165 -8.70 3.57 17.68
CA ALA A 165 -8.62 4.21 18.99
C ALA A 165 -8.03 5.63 18.90
N LEU A 166 -6.99 5.82 18.09
CA LEU A 166 -6.37 7.13 17.88
C LEU A 166 -7.30 8.07 17.09
N MET A 167 -8.03 7.57 16.10
CA MET A 167 -9.06 8.32 15.37
C MET A 167 -10.12 8.83 16.33
N ALA A 168 -10.66 7.97 17.21
CA ALA A 168 -11.63 8.37 18.22
C ALA A 168 -11.09 9.50 19.12
N ARG A 169 -9.81 9.40 19.50
CA ARG A 169 -9.12 10.40 20.33
C ARG A 169 -8.97 11.75 19.62
N VAL A 170 -8.61 11.75 18.32
CA VAL A 170 -8.57 12.96 17.47
C VAL A 170 -9.95 13.59 17.35
N THR A 171 -10.98 12.79 17.06
CA THR A 171 -12.36 13.28 16.92
C THR A 171 -12.85 13.93 18.21
N LEU A 172 -12.61 13.30 19.36
CA LEU A 172 -12.96 13.86 20.67
C LEU A 172 -12.21 15.17 20.95
N TYR A 173 -10.90 15.21 20.68
CA TYR A 173 -10.10 16.42 20.85
C TYR A 173 -10.62 17.58 20.01
N ASN A 174 -10.91 17.34 18.72
CA ASN A 174 -11.44 18.36 17.81
C ASN A 174 -12.84 18.82 18.21
N PHE A 175 -13.69 17.91 18.69
CA PHE A 175 -15.01 18.24 19.22
C PHE A 175 -14.92 19.15 20.44
N LEU A 176 -14.11 18.78 21.44
CA LEU A 176 -13.90 19.58 22.65
C LEU A 176 -13.31 20.96 22.33
N LYS A 177 -12.33 21.05 21.42
CA LYS A 177 -11.76 22.31 20.93
C LYS A 177 -12.80 23.21 20.25
N THR A 178 -13.76 22.60 19.56
CA THR A 178 -14.85 23.34 18.90
C THR A 178 -15.85 23.89 19.91
N ILE A 179 -16.23 23.08 20.91
CA ILE A 179 -17.16 23.51 21.98
C ILE A 179 -16.55 24.59 22.87
N THR A 180 -15.27 24.45 23.22
CA THR A 180 -14.56 25.40 24.11
C THR A 180 -14.21 26.73 23.44
N GLY A 181 -14.61 26.97 22.18
CA GLY A 181 -14.56 28.30 21.55
C GLY A 181 -13.17 28.78 21.15
N GLN A 182 -12.15 27.92 21.17
CA GLN A 182 -10.75 28.31 20.87
C GLN A 182 -10.51 28.81 19.43
N ARG A 183 -11.51 28.73 18.53
CA ARG A 183 -11.44 29.27 17.16
C ARG A 183 -11.71 30.79 17.03
N ARG A 184 -12.18 31.47 18.09
CA ARG A 184 -12.67 32.86 17.99
C ARG A 184 -11.69 33.99 18.31
N SER A 185 -10.40 33.71 18.61
CA SER A 185 -9.48 34.72 19.16
C SER A 185 -8.43 35.34 18.21
N LYS A 186 -8.30 34.90 16.95
CA LYS A 186 -7.34 35.51 16.01
C LYS A 186 -8.05 36.17 14.82
N GLY A 187 -8.46 37.42 14.98
CA GLY A 187 -9.03 38.20 13.89
C GLY A 187 -9.64 39.53 14.33
N LYS A 188 -8.83 40.45 14.87
CA LYS A 188 -9.16 41.88 14.81
C LYS A 188 -7.86 42.67 14.57
N PRO A 189 -7.53 43.07 13.32
CA PRO A 189 -6.64 44.18 13.11
C PRO A 189 -7.41 45.46 13.44
N ASN A 190 -7.05 46.10 14.56
CA ASN A 190 -7.36 47.51 14.76
C ASN A 190 -6.42 48.29 13.84
N THR A 191 -6.95 48.88 12.77
CA THR A 191 -6.31 50.02 12.11
C THR A 191 -7.28 51.19 12.18
N MET A 192 -6.90 52.15 13.02
CA MET A 192 -7.59 53.41 13.25
C MET A 192 -7.66 54.23 11.96
N SER A 193 -8.82 54.87 11.78
CA SER A 193 -8.98 56.07 10.97
C SER A 193 -8.09 57.19 11.50
N LYS A 194 -7.35 57.84 10.60
CA LYS A 194 -7.08 59.29 10.57
C LYS A 194 -6.77 59.69 9.13
#